data_AF-A0A505H9D8-F1
#
_entry.id   AF-A0A505H9D8-F1
#
_cell.length_a   1.000
_cell.length_b   1.000
_cell.length_c   1.000
_cell.angle_alpha   90.00
_cell.angle_beta   90.00
_cell.angle_gamma   90.00
#
_symmetry.space_group_name_H-M   'P 1'
#
loop_
_entity.id
_entity.type
_entity.pdbx_description
1 polymer ?
#
loop_
_entity_poly.entity_id
_entity_poly.type
_entity_poly.pdbx_seq_one_letter_code
_entity_poly.pdbx_strand_id
1 'polypeptide(L)'
;MDAEPATDTRPCAHCGRDVPQRVGAGRPFRYCRDNDGACQRAARNSRMRHRNSPGLPGQVARTWEAVDRLDQIVETLTEALHAELSPAGVERQLAELRAETSAQVAAAHAERDEARRETEDATAAAARERQQARAAYAERDAAADRAERAEAAAATAAERVAAAEDARDAARAEAGAAQALRVQAERDRDAARHDLRTVRAERDAERRRVAELTTERDTARADAERATRSAAEALDRAEQSRADADRARADAQ
;
A
#
# COMPACT_ATOMS: atom_id res chain seq x y z
N MET A 1 31.73 71.03 -62.72
CA MET A 1 31.77 70.84 -64.18
C MET A 1 30.91 69.63 -64.46
N ASP A 2 29.66 69.86 -64.83
CA ASP A 2 28.70 68.81 -65.15
C ASP A 2 29.17 68.08 -66.41
N ALA A 3 29.59 66.82 -66.25
CA ALA A 3 29.93 65.95 -67.37
C ALA A 3 28.64 65.48 -68.01
N GLU A 4 28.30 66.03 -69.18
CA GLU A 4 27.22 65.49 -70.02
C GLU A 4 27.45 63.98 -70.22
N PRO A 5 26.45 63.11 -69.97
CA PRO A 5 26.63 61.69 -70.17
C PRO A 5 26.84 61.44 -71.66
N ALA A 6 28.04 60.99 -72.03
CA ALA A 6 28.32 60.48 -73.37
C ALA A 6 27.34 59.33 -73.65
N THR A 7 26.36 59.58 -74.50
CA THR A 7 25.42 58.55 -74.95
C THR A 7 26.25 57.50 -75.68
N ASP A 8 26.43 56.32 -75.09
CA ASP A 8 27.02 55.18 -75.79
C ASP A 8 26.19 54.93 -77.05
N THR A 9 26.77 55.12 -78.23
CA THR A 9 26.10 54.93 -79.52
C THR A 9 26.66 53.68 -80.18
N ARG A 10 25.77 52.80 -80.66
CA ARG A 10 26.18 51.63 -81.47
C ARG A 10 25.57 51.69 -82.85
N PRO A 11 26.28 51.23 -83.89
CA PRO A 11 25.77 51.25 -85.26
C PRO A 11 24.55 50.32 -85.41
N CYS A 12 23.54 50.79 -86.14
CA CYS A 12 22.36 50.01 -86.49
C CYS A 12 22.76 48.79 -87.33
N ALA A 13 22.33 47.60 -86.92
CA ALA A 13 22.64 46.35 -87.62
C ALA A 13 21.95 46.18 -88.99
N HIS A 14 21.25 47.21 -89.49
CA HIS A 14 20.68 47.22 -90.85
C HIS A 14 21.25 48.33 -91.74
N CYS A 15 21.28 49.57 -91.26
CA CYS A 15 21.69 50.74 -92.05
C CYS A 15 23.00 51.38 -91.58
N GLY A 16 23.63 50.88 -90.52
CA GLY A 16 24.90 51.40 -89.99
C GLY A 16 24.81 52.71 -89.21
N ARG A 17 23.66 53.40 -89.20
CA ARG A 17 23.46 54.67 -88.47
C ARG A 17 23.65 54.51 -86.97
N ASP A 18 24.27 55.50 -86.31
CA ASP A 18 24.44 55.52 -84.87
C ASP A 18 23.10 55.51 -84.13
N VAL A 19 22.92 54.51 -83.26
CA VAL A 19 21.73 54.33 -82.42
C VAL A 19 22.13 54.60 -80.97
N PRO A 20 21.58 55.66 -80.34
CA PRO A 20 21.77 55.92 -78.92
C PRO A 20 21.32 54.73 -78.08
N GLN A 21 22.21 54.23 -77.21
CA GLN A 21 21.92 53.13 -76.31
C GLN A 21 21.24 53.62 -75.04
N ARG A 22 20.55 52.70 -74.35
CA ARG A 22 20.03 52.98 -73.01
C ARG A 22 21.16 52.91 -71.99
N VAL A 23 21.14 53.82 -71.02
CA VAL A 23 21.95 53.75 -69.80
C VAL A 23 21.20 52.88 -68.79
N GLY A 24 21.67 51.65 -68.54
CA GLY A 24 21.10 50.73 -67.54
C GLY A 24 21.03 49.26 -67.98
N ALA A 25 20.44 48.42 -67.13
CA ALA A 25 20.38 46.96 -67.34
C ALA A 25 19.42 46.55 -68.47
N GLY A 26 19.89 45.65 -69.34
CA GLY A 26 19.12 44.94 -70.36
C GLY A 26 19.75 44.94 -71.76
N ARG A 27 19.23 44.10 -72.67
CA ARG A 27 19.74 43.92 -74.05
C ARG A 27 19.88 45.21 -74.88
N PRO A 28 21.09 45.58 -75.33
CA PRO A 28 21.35 46.77 -76.16
C PRO A 28 20.43 46.91 -77.39
N PHE A 29 20.16 48.15 -77.79
CA PHE A 29 19.39 48.45 -79.00
C PHE A 29 20.22 48.10 -80.24
N ARG A 30 19.69 47.19 -81.07
CA ARG A 30 20.37 46.68 -82.27
C ARG A 30 19.95 47.36 -83.58
N TYR A 31 18.84 48.12 -83.57
CA TYR A 31 18.26 48.76 -84.76
C TYR A 31 17.76 50.16 -84.41
N CYS A 32 17.71 51.04 -85.42
CA CYS A 32 17.08 52.37 -85.36
C CYS A 32 15.64 52.31 -84.84
N ARG A 33 15.27 53.21 -83.92
CA ARG A 33 13.90 53.34 -83.38
C ARG A 33 13.11 54.50 -83.96
N ASP A 34 13.81 55.49 -84.51
CA ASP A 34 13.28 56.72 -85.11
C ASP A 34 12.55 56.50 -86.45
N ASN A 35 12.40 55.25 -86.90
CA ASN A 35 11.80 54.91 -88.20
C ASN A 35 10.65 53.90 -88.11
N ASP A 36 9.88 53.94 -87.02
CA ASP A 36 8.74 53.05 -86.77
C ASP A 36 9.10 51.56 -86.93
N GLY A 37 10.34 51.17 -86.61
CA GLY A 37 10.85 49.81 -86.75
C GLY A 37 11.06 49.35 -88.20
N ALA A 38 11.11 50.28 -89.16
CA ALA A 38 11.36 49.98 -90.58
C ALA A 38 12.70 49.24 -90.77
N CYS A 39 13.77 49.66 -90.09
CA CYS A 39 15.06 48.96 -90.14
C CYS A 39 14.99 47.53 -89.60
N GLN A 40 14.25 47.30 -88.52
CA GLN A 40 14.06 45.96 -87.95
C GLN A 40 13.25 45.07 -88.89
N ARG A 41 12.17 45.59 -89.49
CA ARG A 41 11.35 44.87 -90.48
C ARG A 41 12.12 44.59 -91.77
N ALA A 42 12.88 45.54 -92.27
CA ALA A 42 13.69 45.40 -93.47
C ALA A 42 14.80 44.37 -93.28
N ALA A 43 15.50 44.39 -92.14
CA ALA A 43 16.44 43.33 -91.77
C ALA A 43 15.76 41.96 -91.67
N ARG A 44 14.56 41.88 -91.05
CA ARG A 44 13.78 40.63 -90.98
C ARG A 44 13.38 40.11 -92.36
N ASN A 45 12.87 40.97 -93.24
CA ASN A 45 12.46 40.60 -94.59
C ASN A 45 13.67 40.24 -95.48
N SER A 46 14.82 40.90 -95.28
CA SER A 46 16.07 40.52 -95.94
C SER A 46 16.49 39.11 -95.53
N ARG A 47 16.53 38.81 -94.22
CA ARG A 47 16.83 37.45 -93.73
C ARG A 47 15.85 36.41 -94.26
N MET A 48 14.55 36.67 -94.22
CA MET A 48 13.56 35.73 -94.78
C MET A 48 13.74 35.49 -96.29
N ARG A 49 14.07 36.53 -97.07
CA ARG A 49 14.33 36.38 -98.51
C ARG A 49 15.60 35.58 -98.80
N HIS A 50 16.68 35.83 -98.06
CA HIS A 50 17.91 35.05 -98.20
C HIS A 50 17.70 33.59 -97.76
N ARG A 51 17.01 33.37 -96.65
CA ARG A 51 16.68 32.03 -96.11
C ARG A 51 15.80 31.20 -97.06
N ASN A 52 14.88 31.84 -97.76
CA ASN A 52 13.93 31.18 -98.68
C ASN A 52 14.39 31.21 -100.14
N SER A 53 15.60 31.71 -100.43
CA SER A 53 16.15 31.70 -101.79
C SER A 53 16.38 30.25 -102.25
N PRO A 54 15.95 29.88 -103.47
CA PRO A 54 16.29 28.57 -104.03
C PRO A 54 17.79 28.47 -104.34
N GLY A 55 18.34 27.25 -104.30
CA GLY A 55 19.73 26.97 -104.64
C GLY A 55 20.76 27.25 -103.51
N LEU A 56 22.03 27.34 -103.90
CA LEU A 56 23.19 27.50 -103.00
C LEU A 56 23.08 28.71 -102.04
N PRO A 57 22.63 29.91 -102.46
CA PRO A 57 22.58 31.07 -101.56
C PRO A 57 21.67 30.89 -100.34
N GLY A 58 20.53 30.22 -100.51
CA GLY A 58 19.62 29.95 -99.39
C GLY A 58 20.09 28.81 -98.49
N GLN A 59 20.82 27.83 -99.04
CA GLN A 59 21.51 26.81 -98.24
C GLN A 59 22.59 27.45 -97.37
N VAL A 60 23.43 28.34 -97.94
CA VAL A 60 24.46 29.10 -97.21
C VAL A 60 23.84 29.95 -96.11
N ALA A 61 22.73 30.65 -96.37
CA ALA A 61 22.04 31.46 -95.36
C ALA A 61 21.53 30.64 -94.16
N ARG A 62 20.94 29.46 -94.40
CA ARG A 62 20.48 28.56 -93.32
C ARG A 62 21.64 27.98 -92.52
N THR A 63 22.76 27.66 -93.17
CA THR A 63 23.97 27.19 -92.49
C THR A 63 24.52 28.28 -91.58
N TRP A 64 24.56 29.55 -92.01
CA TRP A 64 24.97 30.67 -91.15
C TRP A 64 24.04 30.88 -89.95
N GLU A 65 22.72 30.75 -90.11
CA GLU A 65 21.79 30.79 -88.97
C GLU A 65 22.03 29.64 -87.97
N ALA A 66 22.41 28.46 -88.47
CA ALA A 66 22.79 27.33 -87.61
C ALA A 66 24.11 27.62 -86.86
N VAL A 67 25.08 28.26 -87.51
CA VAL A 67 26.33 28.72 -86.88
C VAL A 67 26.04 29.75 -85.79
N ASP A 68 25.24 30.79 -86.06
CA ASP A 68 24.83 31.80 -85.06
C ASP A 68 24.16 31.15 -83.83
N ARG A 69 23.37 30.10 -84.05
CA ARG A 69 22.72 29.35 -82.97
C ARG A 69 23.71 28.51 -82.15
N LEU A 70 24.70 27.91 -82.81
CA LEU A 70 25.79 27.20 -82.13
C LEU A 70 26.61 28.18 -81.29
N ASP A 71 26.95 29.35 -81.83
CA ASP A 71 27.67 30.39 -81.10
C ASP A 71 26.91 30.83 -79.84
N GLN A 72 25.58 31.03 -79.95
CA GLN A 72 24.75 31.35 -78.79
C GLN A 72 24.74 30.24 -77.73
N ILE A 73 24.72 28.97 -78.16
CA ILE A 73 24.80 27.82 -77.25
C ILE A 73 26.17 27.76 -76.57
N VAL A 74 27.26 27.97 -77.32
CA VAL A 74 28.63 28.01 -76.80
C VAL A 74 28.79 29.13 -75.78
N GLU A 75 28.26 30.33 -76.05
CA GLU A 75 28.26 31.46 -75.12
C GLU A 75 27.54 31.08 -73.81
N THR A 76 26.32 30.55 -73.92
CA THR A 76 25.52 30.14 -72.75
C THR A 76 26.21 29.04 -71.94
N LEU A 77 26.81 28.04 -72.62
CA LEU A 77 27.54 26.96 -71.96
C LEU A 77 28.81 27.48 -71.28
N THR A 78 29.50 28.42 -71.91
CA THR A 78 30.71 29.02 -71.34
C THR A 78 30.38 29.83 -70.09
N GLU A 79 29.29 30.59 -70.11
CA GLU A 79 28.80 31.32 -68.93
C GLU A 79 28.40 30.37 -67.79
N ALA A 80 27.66 29.30 -68.10
CA ALA A 80 27.28 28.30 -67.10
C ALA A 80 28.49 27.55 -66.53
N LEU A 81 29.44 27.14 -67.39
CA LEU A 81 30.69 26.52 -66.97
C LEU A 81 31.54 27.48 -66.13
N HIS A 82 31.60 28.77 -66.48
CA HIS A 82 32.30 29.76 -65.68
C HIS A 82 31.61 29.99 -64.33
N ALA A 83 30.27 29.99 -64.28
CA ALA A 83 29.54 30.13 -63.02
C ALA A 83 29.80 28.98 -62.04
N GLU A 84 29.97 27.75 -62.54
CA GLU A 84 30.18 26.57 -61.68
C GLU A 84 31.67 26.22 -61.47
N LEU A 85 32.54 26.45 -62.46
CA LEU A 85 33.96 26.08 -62.42
C LEU A 85 34.90 27.26 -62.13
N SER A 86 34.39 28.50 -62.03
CA SER A 86 35.19 29.59 -61.48
C SER A 86 35.50 29.33 -60.01
N PRO A 87 36.59 29.91 -59.48
CA PRO A 87 36.91 29.82 -58.05
C PRO A 87 35.74 30.20 -57.15
N ALA A 88 34.99 31.26 -57.50
CA ALA A 88 33.81 31.70 -56.74
C ALA A 88 32.65 30.69 -56.79
N GLY A 89 32.43 30.02 -57.92
CA GLY A 89 31.43 28.96 -58.07
C GLY A 89 31.74 27.75 -57.20
N VAL A 90 33.00 27.29 -57.23
CA VAL A 90 33.47 26.18 -56.40
C VAL A 90 33.44 26.53 -54.92
N GLU A 91 33.85 27.73 -54.53
CA GLU A 91 33.76 28.20 -53.13
C GLU A 91 32.31 28.22 -52.63
N ARG A 92 31.34 28.64 -53.46
CA ARG A 92 29.92 28.58 -53.14
C ARG A 92 29.44 27.14 -52.91
N GLN A 93 29.77 26.22 -53.82
CA GLN A 93 29.42 24.80 -53.67
C GLN A 93 30.05 24.18 -52.42
N LEU A 94 31.33 24.49 -52.13
CA LEU A 94 32.01 24.04 -50.93
C LEU A 94 31.40 24.63 -49.66
N ALA A 95 30.97 25.90 -49.68
CA ALA A 95 30.29 26.53 -48.57
C ALA A 95 28.92 25.88 -48.30
N GLU A 96 28.16 25.57 -49.34
CA GLU A 96 26.89 24.84 -49.24
C GLU A 96 27.08 23.44 -48.67
N LEU A 97 28.06 22.67 -49.19
CA LEU A 97 28.37 21.34 -48.65
C LEU A 97 28.84 21.40 -47.19
N ARG A 98 29.64 22.41 -46.82
CA ARG A 98 30.06 22.63 -45.43
C ARG A 98 28.88 22.98 -44.53
N ALA A 99 27.94 23.79 -45.03
CA ALA A 99 26.72 24.12 -44.29
C ALA A 99 25.85 22.87 -44.09
N GLU A 100 25.62 22.08 -45.13
CA GLU A 100 24.84 20.84 -45.05
C GLU A 100 25.47 19.83 -44.09
N THR A 101 26.78 19.60 -44.22
CA THR A 101 27.50 18.68 -43.31
C THR A 101 27.51 19.21 -41.87
N SER A 102 27.65 20.51 -41.65
CA SER A 102 27.55 21.09 -40.30
C SER A 102 26.15 20.90 -39.70
N ALA A 103 25.09 21.00 -40.51
CA ALA A 103 23.73 20.75 -40.08
C ALA A 103 23.50 19.27 -39.75
N GLN A 104 24.01 18.35 -40.57
CA GLN A 104 23.94 16.91 -40.30
C GLN A 104 24.68 16.53 -39.01
N VAL A 105 25.87 17.09 -38.76
CA VAL A 105 26.63 16.86 -37.52
C VAL A 105 25.90 17.43 -36.30
N ALA A 106 25.31 18.62 -36.43
CA ALA A 106 24.51 19.20 -35.35
C ALA A 106 23.27 18.35 -35.02
N ALA A 107 22.58 17.83 -36.04
CA ALA A 107 21.45 16.92 -35.87
C ALA A 107 21.88 15.61 -35.16
N ALA A 108 22.97 15.00 -35.60
CA ALA A 108 23.49 13.78 -34.98
C ALA A 108 23.90 13.99 -33.51
N HIS A 109 24.45 15.16 -33.17
CA HIS A 109 24.74 15.51 -31.77
C HIS A 109 23.46 15.72 -30.95
N ALA A 110 22.45 16.38 -31.51
CA ALA A 110 21.17 16.55 -30.85
C ALA A 110 20.49 15.20 -30.55
N GLU A 111 20.45 14.29 -31.53
CA GLU A 111 19.91 12.93 -31.36
C GLU A 111 20.68 12.13 -30.31
N ARG A 112 22.02 12.19 -30.33
CA ARG A 112 22.85 11.54 -29.31
C ARG A 112 22.56 12.06 -27.91
N ASP A 113 22.43 13.38 -27.76
CA ASP A 113 22.22 14.02 -26.46
C ASP A 113 20.78 13.79 -25.95
N GLU A 114 19.80 13.63 -26.85
CA GLU A 114 18.46 13.17 -26.52
C GLU A 114 18.47 11.70 -26.05
N ALA A 115 19.05 10.78 -26.83
CA ALA A 115 19.17 9.37 -26.47
C ALA A 115 19.90 9.16 -25.12
N ARG A 116 20.92 9.98 -24.85
CA ARG A 116 21.62 9.98 -23.55
C ARG A 116 20.69 10.39 -22.41
N ARG A 117 19.91 11.47 -22.58
CA ARG A 117 18.95 11.93 -21.57
C ARG A 117 17.87 10.89 -21.31
N GLU A 118 17.31 10.29 -22.36
CA GLU A 118 16.33 9.21 -22.23
C GLU A 118 16.90 8.00 -21.44
N THR A 119 18.15 7.63 -21.69
CA THR A 119 18.82 6.54 -20.96
C THR A 119 19.05 6.90 -19.49
N GLU A 120 19.46 8.13 -19.20
CA GLU A 120 19.64 8.63 -17.83
C GLU A 120 18.30 8.64 -17.08
N ASP A 121 17.23 9.11 -17.72
CA ASP A 121 15.87 9.13 -17.15
C ASP A 121 15.32 7.72 -16.92
N ALA A 122 15.49 6.81 -17.88
CA ALA A 122 15.09 5.41 -17.75
C ALA A 122 15.86 4.72 -16.61
N THR A 123 17.17 4.98 -16.48
CA THR A 123 17.99 4.44 -15.40
C THR A 123 17.53 4.97 -14.04
N ALA A 124 17.24 6.26 -13.95
CA ALA A 124 16.72 6.89 -12.74
C ALA A 124 15.33 6.35 -12.37
N ALA A 125 14.45 6.15 -13.35
CA ALA A 125 13.13 5.55 -13.15
C ALA A 125 13.24 4.11 -12.61
N ALA A 126 14.06 3.28 -13.26
CA ALA A 126 14.29 1.90 -12.81
C ALA A 126 14.93 1.85 -11.41
N ALA A 127 15.79 2.79 -11.05
CA ALA A 127 16.34 2.90 -9.70
C ALA A 127 15.25 3.22 -8.66
N ARG A 128 14.35 4.17 -8.96
CA ARG A 128 13.21 4.51 -8.11
C ARG A 128 12.25 3.32 -7.93
N GLU A 129 11.92 2.62 -9.02
CA GLU A 129 11.08 1.43 -8.96
C GLU A 129 11.69 0.31 -8.11
N ARG A 130 13.00 0.05 -8.26
CA ARG A 130 13.71 -0.92 -7.41
C ARG A 130 13.68 -0.51 -5.93
N GLN A 131 13.83 0.78 -5.64
CA GLN A 131 13.74 1.28 -4.26
C GLN A 131 12.34 1.11 -3.68
N GLN A 132 11.31 1.45 -4.46
CA GLN A 132 9.91 1.27 -4.06
C GLN A 132 9.57 -0.22 -3.83
N ALA A 133 10.03 -1.10 -4.71
CA ALA A 133 9.85 -2.54 -4.56
C ALA A 133 10.51 -3.06 -3.27
N ARG A 134 11.75 -2.63 -2.98
CA ARG A 134 12.46 -2.98 -1.73
C ARG A 134 11.71 -2.49 -0.50
N ALA A 135 11.19 -1.26 -0.53
CA ALA A 135 10.39 -0.71 0.56
C ALA A 135 9.11 -1.51 0.77
N ALA A 136 8.39 -1.85 -0.30
CA ALA A 136 7.18 -2.66 -0.23
C ALA A 136 7.45 -4.07 0.33
N TYR A 137 8.55 -4.72 -0.04
CA TYR A 137 8.94 -6.00 0.56
C TYR A 137 9.26 -5.87 2.05
N ALA A 138 10.03 -4.84 2.44
CA ALA A 138 10.33 -4.59 3.85
C ALA A 138 9.07 -4.31 4.69
N GLU A 139 8.11 -3.56 4.14
CA GLU A 139 6.82 -3.30 4.79
C GLU A 139 5.98 -4.57 4.95
N ARG A 140 5.94 -5.42 3.91
CA ARG A 140 5.26 -6.72 3.96
C ARG A 140 5.87 -7.63 5.02
N ASP A 141 7.19 -7.75 5.06
CA ASP A 141 7.88 -8.61 6.01
C ASP A 141 7.67 -8.09 7.44
N ALA A 142 7.76 -6.76 7.65
CA ALA A 142 7.44 -6.15 8.93
C ALA A 142 5.96 -6.35 9.35
N ALA A 143 5.04 -6.38 8.39
CA ALA A 143 3.63 -6.69 8.64
C ALA A 143 3.42 -8.16 9.03
N ALA A 144 4.11 -9.09 8.36
CA ALA A 144 4.10 -10.50 8.71
C ALA A 144 4.63 -10.73 10.14
N ASP A 145 5.76 -10.14 10.50
CA ASP A 145 6.31 -10.21 11.85
C ASP A 145 5.36 -9.65 12.91
N ARG A 146 4.62 -8.57 12.59
CA ARG A 146 3.60 -8.01 13.50
C ARG A 146 2.43 -8.95 13.66
N ALA A 147 1.98 -9.61 12.58
CA ALA A 147 0.90 -10.59 12.64
C ALA A 147 1.31 -11.81 13.49
N GLU A 148 2.48 -12.38 13.27
CA GLU A 148 2.99 -13.52 14.05
C GLU A 148 3.09 -13.18 15.55
N ARG A 149 3.62 -12.00 15.88
CA ARG A 149 3.67 -11.53 17.29
C ARG A 149 2.28 -11.35 17.88
N ALA A 150 1.31 -10.85 17.11
CA ALA A 150 -0.06 -10.68 17.57
C ALA A 150 -0.74 -12.04 17.81
N GLU A 151 -0.53 -13.02 16.92
CA GLU A 151 -1.03 -14.39 17.08
C GLU A 151 -0.42 -15.06 18.31
N ALA A 152 0.89 -14.96 18.52
CA ALA A 152 1.55 -15.49 19.70
C ALA A 152 1.02 -14.85 21.00
N ALA A 153 0.86 -13.52 21.01
CA ALA A 153 0.29 -12.80 22.15
C ALA A 153 -1.17 -13.22 22.42
N ALA A 154 -1.97 -13.43 21.38
CA ALA A 154 -3.34 -13.91 21.50
C ALA A 154 -3.41 -15.34 22.06
N ALA A 155 -2.52 -16.23 21.62
CA ALA A 155 -2.42 -17.59 22.15
C ALA A 155 -2.06 -17.59 23.65
N THR A 156 -1.04 -16.83 24.05
CA THR A 156 -0.68 -16.67 25.47
C THR A 156 -1.82 -16.05 26.29
N ALA A 157 -2.56 -15.08 25.73
CA ALA A 157 -3.71 -14.50 26.40
C ALA A 157 -4.83 -15.54 26.60
N ALA A 158 -5.11 -16.37 25.60
CA ALA A 158 -6.10 -17.44 25.69
C ALA A 158 -5.72 -18.49 26.75
N GLU A 159 -4.45 -18.91 26.80
CA GLU A 159 -3.94 -19.81 27.84
C GLU A 159 -4.11 -19.23 29.24
N ARG A 160 -3.81 -17.93 29.41
CA ARG A 160 -4.00 -17.25 30.70
C ARG A 160 -5.46 -17.16 31.12
N VAL A 161 -6.37 -16.95 30.17
CA VAL A 161 -7.82 -16.95 30.44
C VAL A 161 -8.27 -18.34 30.87
N ALA A 162 -7.90 -19.39 30.13
CA ALA A 162 -8.24 -20.77 30.49
C ALA A 162 -7.72 -21.14 31.89
N ALA A 163 -6.45 -20.84 32.19
CA ALA A 163 -5.88 -21.08 33.52
C ALA A 163 -6.60 -20.31 34.64
N ALA A 164 -7.05 -19.08 34.37
CA ALA A 164 -7.82 -18.29 35.33
C ALA A 164 -9.24 -18.86 35.55
N GLU A 165 -9.86 -19.41 34.51
CA GLU A 165 -11.16 -20.10 34.61
C GLU A 165 -11.04 -21.40 35.42
N ASP A 166 -10.03 -22.22 35.14
CA ASP A 166 -9.74 -23.44 35.90
C ASP A 166 -9.49 -23.12 37.38
N ALA A 167 -8.67 -22.11 37.68
CA ALA A 167 -8.39 -21.69 39.05
C ALA A 167 -9.66 -21.19 39.76
N ARG A 168 -10.52 -20.45 39.06
CA ARG A 168 -11.81 -19.98 39.60
C ARG A 168 -12.74 -21.15 39.92
N ASP A 169 -12.81 -22.13 39.03
CA ASP A 169 -13.72 -23.27 39.19
C ASP A 169 -13.22 -24.22 40.29
N ALA A 170 -11.91 -24.41 40.42
CA ALA A 170 -11.29 -25.08 41.56
C ALA A 170 -11.60 -24.37 42.89
N ALA A 171 -11.43 -23.04 42.95
CA ALA A 171 -11.74 -22.26 44.15
C ALA A 171 -13.23 -22.34 44.54
N ARG A 172 -14.14 -22.39 43.55
CA ARG A 172 -15.57 -22.59 43.79
C ARG A 172 -15.88 -23.98 44.34
N ALA A 173 -15.23 -25.02 43.81
CA ALA A 173 -15.39 -26.38 44.29
C ALA A 173 -14.90 -26.52 45.74
N GLU A 174 -13.73 -25.96 46.06
CA GLU A 174 -13.17 -25.93 47.42
C GLU A 174 -14.08 -25.17 48.40
N ALA A 175 -14.58 -23.99 48.00
CA ALA A 175 -15.52 -23.22 48.81
C ALA A 175 -16.83 -23.99 49.06
N GLY A 176 -17.34 -24.69 48.04
CA GLY A 176 -18.50 -25.57 48.16
C GLY A 176 -18.28 -26.73 49.13
N ALA A 177 -17.12 -27.39 49.05
CA ALA A 177 -16.74 -28.46 49.95
C ALA A 177 -16.59 -27.97 51.41
N ALA A 178 -15.94 -26.83 51.61
CA ALA A 178 -15.81 -26.20 52.93
C ALA A 178 -17.18 -25.83 53.53
N GLN A 179 -18.09 -25.30 52.71
CA GLN A 179 -19.45 -24.99 53.12
C GLN A 179 -20.23 -26.26 53.51
N ALA A 180 -20.10 -27.35 52.75
CA ALA A 180 -20.73 -28.63 53.07
C ALA A 180 -20.21 -29.21 54.39
N LEU A 181 -18.89 -29.18 54.61
CA LEU A 181 -18.27 -29.60 55.86
C LEU A 181 -18.77 -28.77 57.06
N ARG A 182 -18.92 -27.45 56.88
CA ARG A 182 -19.46 -26.57 57.94
C ARG A 182 -20.89 -26.95 58.30
N VAL A 183 -21.76 -27.16 57.30
CA VAL A 183 -23.16 -27.59 57.52
C VAL A 183 -23.20 -28.96 58.20
N GLN A 184 -22.33 -29.89 57.81
CA GLN A 184 -22.26 -31.20 58.46
C GLN A 184 -21.83 -31.08 59.92
N ALA A 185 -20.77 -30.31 60.21
CA ALA A 185 -20.30 -30.07 61.58
C ALA A 185 -21.37 -29.38 62.46
N GLU A 186 -22.17 -28.46 61.89
CA GLU A 186 -23.31 -27.85 62.58
C GLU A 186 -24.39 -28.89 62.93
N ARG A 187 -24.73 -29.78 61.99
CA ARG A 187 -25.68 -30.88 62.22
C ARG A 187 -25.19 -31.87 63.27
N ASP A 188 -23.93 -32.30 63.17
CA ASP A 188 -23.32 -33.24 64.12
C ASP A 188 -23.28 -32.63 65.53
N ARG A 189 -22.94 -31.36 65.64
CA ARG A 189 -22.99 -30.62 66.92
C ARG A 189 -24.40 -30.58 67.49
N ASP A 190 -25.41 -30.31 66.67
CA ASP A 190 -26.79 -30.20 67.13
C ASP A 190 -27.39 -31.56 67.51
N ALA A 191 -27.01 -32.63 66.80
CA ALA A 191 -27.28 -34.02 67.18
C ALA A 191 -26.63 -34.37 68.52
N ALA A 192 -25.33 -34.13 68.68
CA ALA A 192 -24.62 -34.36 69.94
C ALA A 192 -25.23 -33.58 71.12
N ARG A 193 -25.70 -32.34 70.89
CA ARG A 193 -26.42 -31.55 71.89
C ARG A 193 -27.80 -32.12 72.23
N HIS A 194 -28.47 -32.76 71.28
CA HIS A 194 -29.73 -33.45 71.54
C HIS A 194 -29.50 -34.70 72.37
N ASP A 195 -28.56 -35.56 71.96
CA ASP A 195 -28.20 -36.79 72.69
C ASP A 195 -27.76 -36.48 74.13
N LEU A 196 -26.94 -35.45 74.32
CA LEU A 196 -26.53 -35.00 75.65
C LEU A 196 -27.71 -34.55 76.52
N ARG A 197 -28.74 -33.92 75.94
CA ARG A 197 -29.97 -33.56 76.68
C ARG A 197 -30.76 -34.80 77.07
N THR A 198 -30.88 -35.78 76.17
CA THR A 198 -31.54 -37.06 76.43
C THR A 198 -30.85 -37.82 77.56
N VAL A 199 -29.54 -38.03 77.47
CA VAL A 199 -28.76 -38.72 78.52
C VAL A 199 -28.85 -38.00 79.88
N ARG A 200 -28.88 -36.67 79.89
CA ARG A 200 -29.08 -35.89 81.14
C ARG A 200 -30.47 -36.13 81.73
N ALA A 201 -31.51 -36.15 80.91
CA ALA A 201 -32.88 -36.41 81.35
C ALA A 201 -33.04 -37.84 81.88
N GLU A 202 -32.46 -38.83 81.20
CA GLU A 202 -32.42 -40.23 81.65
C GLU A 202 -31.70 -40.36 83.00
N ARG A 203 -30.49 -39.80 83.12
CA ARG A 203 -29.74 -39.75 84.38
C ARG A 203 -30.57 -39.11 85.50
N ASP A 204 -31.27 -38.01 85.23
CA ASP A 204 -32.08 -37.33 86.24
C ASP A 204 -33.33 -38.15 86.63
N ALA A 205 -33.90 -38.91 85.70
CA ALA A 205 -34.96 -39.88 85.98
C ALA A 205 -34.45 -41.04 86.84
N GLU A 206 -33.28 -41.61 86.53
CA GLU A 206 -32.66 -42.67 87.34
C GLU A 206 -32.33 -42.17 88.75
N ARG A 207 -31.82 -40.94 88.89
CA ARG A 207 -31.59 -40.32 90.20
C ARG A 207 -32.87 -40.21 91.03
N ARG A 208 -33.99 -39.83 90.40
CA ARG A 208 -35.30 -39.80 91.07
C ARG A 208 -35.74 -41.19 91.50
N ARG A 209 -35.64 -42.19 90.61
CA ARG A 209 -35.96 -43.60 90.94
C ARG A 209 -35.13 -44.13 92.11
N VAL A 210 -33.82 -43.85 92.12
CA VAL A 210 -32.94 -44.23 93.24
C VAL A 210 -33.39 -43.56 94.54
N ALA A 211 -33.77 -42.28 94.52
CA ALA A 211 -34.28 -41.57 95.70
C ALA A 211 -35.63 -42.12 96.19
N GLU A 212 -36.54 -42.46 95.27
CA GLU A 212 -37.83 -43.10 95.56
C GLU A 212 -37.60 -44.48 96.21
N LEU A 213 -36.83 -45.37 95.57
CA LEU A 213 -36.48 -46.68 96.10
C LEU A 213 -35.75 -46.60 97.45
N THR A 214 -34.92 -45.57 97.65
CA THR A 214 -34.27 -45.31 98.94
C THR A 214 -35.31 -44.97 100.01
N THR A 215 -36.27 -44.11 99.70
CA THR A 215 -37.37 -43.73 100.60
C THR A 215 -38.29 -44.91 100.91
N GLU A 216 -38.64 -45.71 99.91
CA GLU A 216 -39.42 -46.94 100.06
C GLU A 216 -38.71 -47.95 100.97
N ARG A 217 -37.42 -48.19 100.73
CA ARG A 217 -36.57 -49.04 101.58
C ARG A 217 -36.55 -48.54 103.02
N ASP A 218 -36.35 -47.24 103.23
CA ASP A 218 -36.26 -46.66 104.57
C ASP A 218 -37.61 -46.73 105.31
N THR A 219 -38.72 -46.56 104.58
CA THR A 219 -40.09 -46.75 105.12
C THR A 219 -40.34 -48.20 105.48
N ALA A 220 -40.03 -49.14 104.58
CA ALA A 220 -40.16 -50.58 104.82
C ALA A 220 -39.30 -51.05 106.00
N ARG A 221 -38.09 -50.49 106.15
CA ARG A 221 -37.23 -50.74 107.32
C ARG A 221 -37.87 -50.23 108.60
N ALA A 222 -38.40 -49.01 108.62
CA ALA A 222 -39.07 -48.46 109.79
C ALA A 222 -40.36 -49.24 110.15
N ASP A 223 -41.11 -49.72 109.15
CA ASP A 223 -42.26 -50.61 109.34
C ASP A 223 -41.85 -51.96 109.92
N ALA A 224 -40.78 -52.58 109.40
CA ALA A 224 -40.23 -53.80 109.95
C ALA A 224 -39.78 -53.62 111.41
N GLU A 225 -39.07 -52.53 111.73
CA GLU A 225 -38.68 -52.19 113.10
C GLU A 225 -39.90 -51.98 114.02
N ARG A 226 -40.97 -51.33 113.54
CA ARG A 226 -42.25 -51.21 114.26
C ARG A 226 -42.91 -52.56 114.50
N ALA A 227 -42.97 -53.42 113.48
CA ALA A 227 -43.55 -54.75 113.58
C ALA A 227 -42.77 -55.62 114.57
N THR A 228 -41.44 -55.58 114.54
CA THR A 228 -40.57 -56.28 115.51
C THR A 228 -40.82 -55.78 116.93
N ARG A 229 -40.93 -54.47 117.16
CA ARG A 229 -41.28 -53.92 118.48
C ARG A 229 -42.67 -54.36 118.95
N SER A 230 -43.68 -54.26 118.10
CA SER A 230 -45.05 -54.69 118.41
C SER A 230 -45.14 -56.19 118.71
N ALA A 231 -44.40 -57.02 117.96
CA ALA A 231 -44.30 -58.45 118.21
C ALA A 231 -43.61 -58.74 119.56
N ALA A 232 -42.54 -58.02 119.90
CA ALA A 232 -41.88 -58.14 121.20
C ALA A 232 -42.84 -57.74 122.34
N GLU A 233 -43.56 -56.62 122.23
CA GLU A 233 -44.57 -56.21 123.21
C GLU A 233 -45.74 -57.22 123.32
N ALA A 234 -46.16 -57.83 122.23
CA ALA A 234 -47.18 -58.87 122.25
C ALA A 234 -46.70 -60.16 122.94
N LEU A 235 -45.43 -60.54 122.73
CA LEU A 235 -44.80 -61.64 123.46
C LEU A 235 -44.70 -61.31 124.96
N ASP A 236 -44.24 -60.12 125.33
CA ASP A 236 -44.18 -59.66 126.74
C ASP A 236 -45.56 -59.69 127.40
N ARG A 237 -46.61 -59.19 126.72
CA ARG A 237 -48.00 -59.26 127.22
C ARG A 237 -48.51 -60.69 127.33
N ALA A 238 -48.15 -61.57 126.41
CA ALA A 238 -48.52 -62.98 126.47
C ALA A 238 -47.80 -63.69 127.63
N GLU A 239 -46.53 -63.37 127.88
CA GLU A 239 -45.76 -63.84 129.04
C GLU A 239 -46.36 -63.32 130.36
N GLN A 240 -46.72 -62.04 130.44
CA GLN A 240 -47.42 -61.47 131.60
C GLN A 240 -48.77 -62.15 131.82
N SER A 241 -49.57 -62.32 130.76
CA SER A 241 -50.88 -62.99 130.86
C SER A 241 -50.74 -64.46 131.27
N ARG A 242 -49.69 -65.16 130.84
CA ARG A 242 -49.36 -66.51 131.32
C ARG A 242 -48.98 -66.49 132.80
N ALA A 243 -48.10 -65.58 133.20
CA ALA A 243 -47.68 -65.42 134.60
C ALA A 243 -48.85 -65.04 135.52
N ASP A 244 -49.80 -64.23 135.03
CA ASP A 244 -51.02 -63.85 135.76
C ASP A 244 -52.02 -65.01 135.80
N ALA A 245 -52.16 -65.80 134.72
CA ALA A 245 -52.99 -67.02 134.70
C ALA A 245 -52.41 -68.14 135.58
N ASP A 246 -51.09 -68.23 135.70
CA ASP A 246 -50.41 -69.15 136.61
C ASP A 246 -50.56 -68.67 138.07
N ARG A 247 -50.53 -67.35 138.34
CA ARG A 247 -50.88 -66.76 139.65
C ARG A 247 -52.35 -67.00 140.02
N ALA A 248 -53.29 -66.75 139.12
CA ALA A 248 -54.70 -67.02 139.35
C ALA A 248 -55.01 -68.53 139.56
N ARG A 249 -54.20 -69.42 138.97
CA ARG A 249 -54.25 -70.88 139.24
C ARG A 249 -53.64 -71.25 140.60
N ALA A 250 -52.65 -70.51 141.08
CA ALA A 250 -52.07 -70.69 142.41
C ALA A 250 -52.98 -70.16 143.53
N ASP A 251 -53.73 -69.08 143.28
CA ASP A 251 -54.69 -68.49 144.23
C ASP A 251 -56.03 -69.25 144.31
N ALA A 252 -56.26 -70.23 143.43
CA ALA A 252 -57.47 -71.07 143.37
C ALA A 252 -57.30 -72.46 144.03
N GLN A 253 -56.18 -72.70 144.74
CA GLN A 253 -55.89 -73.90 145.54
C GLN A 253 -55.89 -73.57 147.03
#